data_AF-A0A927L184-F1
#
_entry.id   AF-A0A927L184-F1
#
_cell.length_a   1.000
_cell.length_b   1.000
_cell.length_c   1.000
_cell.angle_alpha   90.00
_cell.angle_beta   90.00
_cell.angle_gamma   90.00
#
_symmetry.space_group_name_H-M   'P 1'
#
loop_
_entity.id
_entity.type
_entity.pdbx_description
1 polymer ?
#
loop_
_entity_poly.entity_id
_entity_poly.type
_entity_poly.pdbx_seq_one_letter_code
_entity_poly.pdbx_strand_id
1 'polypeptide(L)'
;MSIRTSTPDRTNPDGSTTIKMKRACNGCGTHLGDVTEQEMARGINGLPLPDVRRECPACGPTAPEPRCLPLSTVDGDEACLDGDCDHSIEPGADYCTNTSTHTVCLTHSTIHSGGAITHAEPWPCQHSKQTTP
;
A
#
# COMPACT_ATOMS: atom_id res chain seq x y z
N MET A 1 0.20 -22.36 1.44
CA MET A 1 0.78 -21.00 1.35
C MET A 1 2.29 -21.15 1.25
N SER A 2 2.90 -20.78 0.13
CA SER A 2 4.36 -20.77 0.00
C SER A 2 4.94 -19.55 0.69
N ILE A 3 5.92 -19.76 1.56
CA ILE A 3 6.75 -18.69 2.11
C ILE A 3 7.49 -18.04 0.94
N ARG A 4 7.50 -16.71 0.87
CA ARG A 4 8.21 -15.97 -0.19
C ARG A 4 9.71 -16.28 -0.14
N THR A 5 10.38 -16.17 -1.28
CA THR A 5 11.84 -16.26 -1.37
C THR A 5 12.50 -15.30 -0.38
N SER A 6 13.60 -15.75 0.23
CA SER A 6 14.49 -14.90 1.03
C SER A 6 15.83 -14.80 0.30
N THR A 7 16.05 -13.69 -0.41
CA THR A 7 17.35 -13.44 -1.09
C THR A 7 18.47 -13.27 -0.06
N PRO A 8 19.53 -14.09 -0.05
CA PRO A 8 20.64 -13.91 0.88
C PRO A 8 21.40 -12.62 0.60
N ASP A 9 22.05 -12.08 1.63
CA ASP A 9 22.91 -10.91 1.51
C ASP A 9 24.15 -11.26 0.68
N ARG A 10 24.64 -10.29 -0.10
CA ARG A 10 25.80 -10.47 -0.98
C ARG A 10 26.86 -9.42 -0.66
N THR A 11 28.11 -9.85 -0.54
CA THR A 11 29.27 -8.94 -0.51
C THR A 11 29.71 -8.62 -1.94
N ASN A 12 29.95 -7.35 -2.21
CA ASN A 12 30.37 -6.83 -3.51
C ASN A 12 31.91 -6.77 -3.60
N PRO A 13 32.50 -6.70 -4.82
CA PRO A 13 33.95 -6.62 -5.00
C PRO A 13 34.61 -5.40 -4.34
N ASP A 14 33.86 -4.33 -4.12
CA ASP A 14 34.29 -3.10 -3.44
C ASP A 14 34.21 -3.19 -1.90
N GLY A 15 33.82 -4.34 -1.36
CA GLY A 15 33.64 -4.58 0.08
C GLY A 15 32.28 -4.13 0.62
N SER A 16 31.41 -3.53 -0.19
CA SER A 16 30.05 -3.17 0.22
C SER A 16 29.14 -4.40 0.31
N THR A 17 27.98 -4.28 0.97
CA THR A 17 26.99 -5.37 1.07
C THR A 17 25.68 -4.96 0.40
N THR A 18 25.18 -5.79 -0.50
CA THR A 18 23.80 -5.70 -1.01
C THR A 18 22.89 -6.56 -0.16
N ILE A 19 21.89 -5.93 0.44
CA ILE A 19 20.87 -6.57 1.27
C ILE A 19 19.52 -6.34 0.58
N LYS A 20 18.65 -7.36 0.60
CA LYS A 20 17.25 -7.19 0.19
C LYS A 20 16.37 -7.05 1.42
N MET A 21 15.54 -6.00 1.45
CA MET A 21 14.68 -5.74 2.60
C MET A 21 13.75 -6.93 2.88
N LYS A 22 13.64 -7.30 4.16
CA LYS A 22 12.88 -8.44 4.63
C LYS A 22 11.61 -8.00 5.33
N ARG A 23 10.55 -8.79 5.17
CA ARG A 23 9.29 -8.57 5.87
C ARG A 23 9.25 -9.41 7.13
N ALA A 24 8.67 -8.86 8.19
CA ALA A 24 8.44 -9.55 9.46
C ALA A 24 6.94 -9.67 9.75
N CYS A 25 6.54 -10.76 10.39
CA CYS A 25 5.18 -10.97 10.84
C CYS A 25 4.75 -9.90 11.87
N ASN A 26 3.62 -9.24 11.66
CA ASN A 26 3.08 -8.22 12.58
C ASN A 26 2.72 -8.78 13.97
N GLY A 27 2.57 -10.10 14.10
CA GLY A 27 2.23 -10.78 15.37
C GLY A 27 3.46 -11.27 16.13
N CYS A 28 4.29 -12.12 15.50
CA CYS A 28 5.41 -12.80 16.18
C CYS A 28 6.80 -12.31 15.75
N GLY A 29 6.91 -11.39 14.79
CA GLY A 29 8.19 -10.87 14.28
C GLY A 29 8.98 -11.82 13.39
N THR A 30 8.53 -13.06 13.16
CA THR A 30 9.23 -14.03 12.29
C THR A 30 9.39 -13.47 10.87
N HIS A 31 10.58 -13.65 10.28
CA HIS A 31 10.85 -13.25 8.90
C HIS A 31 10.05 -14.10 7.92
N LEU A 32 9.31 -13.46 7.01
CA LEU A 32 8.42 -14.14 6.05
C LEU A 32 8.90 -14.02 4.60
N GLY A 33 10.17 -13.65 4.38
CA GLY A 33 10.81 -13.49 3.08
C GLY A 33 11.04 -12.03 2.68
N ASP A 34 11.25 -11.81 1.40
CA ASP A 34 11.52 -10.48 0.84
C ASP A 34 10.27 -9.58 0.84
N VAL A 35 10.50 -8.29 1.06
CA VAL A 35 9.51 -7.22 0.85
C VAL A 35 9.25 -7.05 -0.65
N THR A 36 8.00 -6.79 -1.03
CA THR A 36 7.63 -6.42 -2.42
C THR A 36 7.81 -4.93 -2.66
N GLU A 37 7.92 -4.54 -3.93
CA GLU A 37 7.92 -3.13 -4.33
C GLU A 37 6.69 -2.37 -3.80
N GLN A 38 5.51 -3.01 -3.80
CA GLN A 38 4.29 -2.41 -3.26
C GLN A 38 4.36 -2.16 -1.74
N GLU A 39 4.88 -3.12 -0.98
CA GLU A 39 5.08 -2.97 0.46
C GLU A 39 6.13 -1.88 0.77
N MET A 40 7.20 -1.82 -0.03
CA MET A 40 8.23 -0.79 0.07
C MET A 40 7.66 0.60 -0.25
N ALA A 41 6.91 0.73 -1.34
CA ALA A 41 6.26 1.96 -1.73
C ALA A 41 5.29 2.47 -0.66
N ARG A 42 4.52 1.59 -0.01
CA ARG A 42 3.67 1.98 1.13
C ARG A 42 4.51 2.59 2.25
N GLY A 43 5.61 1.94 2.63
CA GLY A 43 6.53 2.46 3.66
C GLY A 43 7.13 3.81 3.29
N ILE A 44 7.59 3.99 2.05
CA ILE A 44 8.16 5.25 1.54
C ILE A 44 7.12 6.38 1.57
N ASN A 45 5.88 6.09 1.18
CA ASN A 45 4.79 7.06 1.15
C ASN A 45 4.11 7.27 2.52
N GLY A 46 4.68 6.74 3.61
CA GLY A 46 4.10 6.86 4.95
C GLY A 46 2.76 6.14 5.15
N LEU A 47 2.41 5.22 4.26
CA LEU A 47 1.18 4.44 4.33
C LEU A 47 1.39 3.21 5.24
N PRO A 48 0.33 2.77 5.95
CA PRO A 48 0.34 1.52 6.69
C PRO A 48 0.79 0.32 5.84
N LEU A 49 1.80 -0.40 6.34
CA LEU A 49 2.22 -1.68 5.77
C LEU A 49 1.09 -2.73 5.94
N PRO A 50 0.94 -3.67 4.99
CA PRO A 50 -0.07 -4.70 5.08
C PRO A 50 0.15 -5.61 6.30
N ASP A 51 -0.96 -6.09 6.87
CA ASP A 51 -0.93 -7.12 7.90
C ASP A 51 -0.71 -8.49 7.26
N VAL A 52 0.51 -9.03 7.40
CA VAL A 52 0.92 -10.30 6.79
C VAL A 52 0.80 -11.48 7.76
N ARG A 53 0.10 -11.33 8.89
CA ARG A 53 -0.07 -12.43 9.87
C ARG A 53 -0.66 -13.70 9.27
N ARG A 54 -1.56 -13.57 8.29
CA ARG A 54 -2.19 -14.70 7.59
C ARG A 54 -1.21 -15.50 6.72
N GLU A 55 -0.08 -14.91 6.34
CA GLU A 55 0.98 -15.59 5.59
C GLU A 55 2.02 -16.26 6.50
N CYS A 56 2.00 -15.98 7.80
CA CYS A 56 2.92 -16.56 8.77
C CYS A 56 2.52 -18.02 9.08
N PRO A 57 3.43 -19.00 9.03
CA PRO A 57 3.12 -20.38 9.41
C PRO A 57 2.64 -20.53 10.86
N ALA A 58 3.09 -19.66 11.77
CA ALA A 58 2.73 -19.71 13.18
C ALA A 58 1.45 -18.91 13.49
N CYS A 59 1.34 -17.67 12.99
CA CYS A 59 0.18 -16.82 13.29
C CYS A 59 -1.00 -17.06 12.34
N GLY A 60 -0.74 -17.49 11.11
CA GLY A 60 -1.74 -17.57 10.04
C GLY A 60 -2.98 -18.38 10.38
N PRO A 61 -2.88 -19.56 11.02
CA PRO A 61 -4.05 -20.36 11.38
C PRO A 61 -5.06 -19.65 12.31
N THR A 62 -4.63 -18.64 13.06
CA THR A 62 -5.47 -17.92 14.03
C THR A 62 -5.56 -16.42 13.75
N ALA A 63 -4.92 -15.95 12.68
CA ALA A 63 -4.88 -14.54 12.35
C ALA A 63 -6.28 -14.08 11.87
N PRO A 64 -6.84 -13.02 12.48
CA PRO A 64 -8.13 -12.48 12.02
C PRO A 64 -8.00 -11.93 10.60
N GLU A 65 -9.14 -11.67 9.96
CA GLU A 65 -9.14 -10.88 8.73
C GLU A 65 -8.51 -9.48 8.99
N PRO A 66 -7.67 -8.97 8.07
CA PRO A 66 -7.10 -7.64 8.18
C PRO A 66 -8.18 -6.58 8.33
N ARG A 67 -8.01 -5.67 9.30
CA ARG A 67 -8.96 -4.57 9.52
C ARG A 67 -8.86 -3.58 8.36
N CYS A 68 -10.02 -3.12 7.89
CA CYS A 68 -10.06 -2.02 6.94
C CYS A 68 -9.53 -0.73 7.56
N LEU A 69 -8.52 -0.14 6.91
CA LEU A 69 -7.98 1.18 7.26
C LEU A 69 -8.55 2.23 6.28
N PRO A 70 -9.21 3.29 6.77
CA PRO A 70 -9.70 4.36 5.90
C PRO A 70 -8.53 5.17 5.38
N LEU A 71 -8.50 5.43 4.08
CA LEU A 71 -7.57 6.36 3.44
C LEU A 71 -8.38 7.36 2.61
N SER A 72 -8.17 8.64 2.85
CA SER A 72 -8.68 9.70 1.99
C SER A 72 -7.84 9.78 0.73
N THR A 73 -8.50 9.79 -0.43
CA THR A 73 -7.89 9.84 -1.75
C THR A 73 -8.48 11.00 -2.52
N VAL A 74 -7.72 11.54 -3.46
CA VAL A 74 -8.19 12.57 -4.37
C VAL A 74 -8.12 11.97 -5.77
N ASP A 75 -9.27 11.92 -6.44
CA ASP A 75 -9.39 11.44 -7.81
C ASP A 75 -9.63 12.64 -8.73
N GLY A 76 -8.94 12.73 -9.85
CA GLY A 76 -9.06 13.81 -10.82
C GLY A 76 -8.12 13.61 -12.00
N ASP A 77 -8.15 14.56 -12.93
CA ASP A 77 -7.16 14.63 -14.02
C ASP A 77 -5.75 14.83 -13.45
N GLU A 78 -4.73 14.20 -14.05
CA GLU A 78 -3.34 14.22 -13.57
C GLU A 78 -2.81 15.66 -13.44
N ALA A 79 -3.13 16.54 -14.39
CA ALA A 79 -2.71 17.94 -14.34
C ALA A 79 -3.32 18.67 -13.11
N CYS A 80 -4.54 18.29 -12.71
CA CYS A 80 -5.18 18.85 -11.52
C CYS A 80 -4.57 18.31 -10.21
N LEU A 81 -4.07 17.07 -10.21
CA LEU A 81 -3.46 16.44 -9.04
C LEU A 81 -2.04 16.96 -8.77
N ASP A 82 -1.27 17.24 -9.82
CA ASP A 82 0.12 17.69 -9.71
C ASP A 82 0.26 19.19 -9.41
N GLY A 83 -0.84 19.95 -9.48
CA GLY A 83 -0.84 21.40 -9.26
C GLY A 83 -0.07 22.20 -10.32
N ASP A 84 0.37 21.54 -11.40
CA ASP A 84 1.16 22.12 -12.51
C ASP A 84 0.25 22.68 -13.62
N CYS A 85 -0.92 23.16 -13.23
CA CYS A 85 -1.83 23.82 -14.16
C CYS A 85 -1.29 25.21 -14.48
N ASP A 86 -1.05 25.47 -15.77
CA ASP A 86 -0.71 26.78 -16.28
C ASP A 86 -1.83 27.77 -15.95
N HIS A 87 -1.60 28.65 -14.97
CA HIS A 87 -2.53 29.66 -14.46
C HIS A 87 -2.88 30.78 -15.48
N SER A 88 -2.58 30.58 -16.76
CA SER A 88 -2.61 31.61 -17.80
C SER A 88 -3.90 31.69 -18.61
N ILE A 89 -4.97 30.96 -18.24
CA ILE A 89 -6.24 30.95 -19.00
C ILE A 89 -7.34 31.71 -18.25
N GLU A 90 -8.15 32.42 -19.02
CA GLU A 90 -9.07 33.51 -18.68
C GLU A 90 -9.89 33.41 -17.37
N PRO A 91 -10.23 34.55 -16.73
CA PRO A 91 -11.07 34.57 -15.54
C PRO A 91 -12.45 33.96 -15.82
N GLY A 92 -12.76 32.82 -15.19
CA GLY A 92 -14.08 32.18 -15.26
C GLY A 92 -14.12 30.77 -15.85
N ALA A 93 -12.98 30.20 -16.28
CA ALA A 93 -12.90 28.79 -16.59
C ALA A 93 -12.64 27.98 -15.30
N ASP A 94 -13.65 27.25 -14.82
CA ASP A 94 -13.56 26.31 -13.68
C ASP A 94 -12.70 25.06 -14.04
N TYR A 95 -11.42 25.25 -14.33
CA TYR A 95 -10.59 24.18 -14.92
C TYR A 95 -9.79 23.33 -13.91
N CYS A 96 -10.02 23.51 -12.61
CA CYS A 96 -9.43 22.69 -11.53
C CYS A 96 -10.44 22.28 -10.46
N THR A 97 -11.71 22.18 -10.82
CA THR A 97 -12.79 21.78 -9.90
C THR A 97 -13.17 20.29 -10.01
N ASN A 98 -12.64 19.57 -11.00
CA ASN A 98 -12.95 18.16 -11.24
C ASN A 98 -12.07 17.20 -10.42
N THR A 99 -11.64 17.61 -9.23
CA THR A 99 -11.12 16.67 -8.25
C THR A 99 -12.23 16.30 -7.28
N SER A 100 -12.28 15.03 -6.90
CA SER A 100 -13.24 14.53 -5.92
C SER A 100 -12.48 13.76 -4.86
N THR A 101 -12.79 14.07 -3.59
CA THR A 101 -12.22 13.35 -2.47
C THR A 101 -13.09 12.15 -2.15
N HIS A 102 -12.49 10.97 -2.10
CA HIS A 102 -13.15 9.74 -1.70
C HIS A 102 -12.45 9.13 -0.49
N THR A 103 -13.14 8.25 0.20
CA THR A 103 -12.52 7.40 1.24
C THR A 103 -12.57 5.96 0.78
N VAL A 104 -11.42 5.29 0.82
CA VAL A 104 -11.29 3.90 0.39
C VAL A 104 -10.77 3.04 1.55
N CYS A 105 -10.98 1.73 1.48
CA CYS A 105 -10.34 0.78 2.38
C CYS A 105 -8.93 0.42 1.87
N LEU A 106 -7.91 1.09 2.40
CA LEU A 106 -6.49 0.88 2.06
C LEU A 106 -6.02 -0.58 2.16
N THR A 107 -6.61 -1.33 3.09
CA THR A 107 -6.26 -2.74 3.34
C THR A 107 -6.64 -3.65 2.18
N HIS A 108 -7.73 -3.34 1.48
CA HIS A 108 -8.25 -4.15 0.38
C HIS A 108 -8.12 -3.47 -0.99
N SER A 109 -7.75 -2.19 -1.03
CA SER A 109 -7.36 -1.49 -2.26
C SER A 109 -5.96 -1.90 -2.75
N THR A 110 -5.76 -1.89 -4.07
CA THR A 110 -4.45 -2.10 -4.70
C THR A 110 -3.77 -0.77 -4.98
N ILE A 111 -2.54 -0.62 -4.50
CA ILE A 111 -1.71 0.58 -4.71
C ILE A 111 -0.49 0.20 -5.53
N HIS A 112 -0.22 0.95 -6.58
CA HIS A 112 0.99 0.82 -7.38
C HIS A 112 2.20 1.47 -6.67
N SER A 113 3.42 1.15 -7.10
CA SER A 113 4.65 1.66 -6.47
C SER A 113 4.77 3.19 -6.45
N GLY A 114 4.11 3.89 -7.38
CA GLY A 114 4.04 5.35 -7.44
C GLY A 114 2.98 5.98 -6.53
N GLY A 115 2.30 5.20 -5.67
CA GLY A 115 1.24 5.70 -4.78
C GLY A 115 -0.16 5.75 -5.41
N ALA A 116 -0.26 5.63 -6.73
CA ALA A 116 -1.54 5.56 -7.44
C ALA A 116 -2.35 4.32 -7.03
N ILE A 117 -3.65 4.48 -6.81
CA ILE A 117 -4.58 3.38 -6.52
C ILE A 117 -5.10 2.82 -7.84
N THR A 118 -4.83 1.56 -8.12
CA THR A 118 -5.29 0.87 -9.35
C THR A 118 -6.58 0.09 -9.14
N HIS A 119 -6.93 -0.21 -7.88
CA HIS A 119 -8.21 -0.78 -7.49
C HIS A 119 -8.62 -0.19 -6.15
N ALA A 120 -9.73 0.53 -6.12
CA ALA A 120 -10.26 1.18 -4.92
C ALA A 120 -11.41 0.37 -4.32
N GLU A 121 -11.22 -0.16 -3.11
CA GLU A 121 -12.30 -0.75 -2.33
C GLU A 121 -13.08 0.34 -1.59
N PRO A 122 -14.42 0.41 -1.72
CA PRO A 122 -15.21 1.47 -1.12
C PRO A 122 -15.14 1.44 0.41
N TRP A 123 -15.28 2.60 1.05
CA TRP A 123 -15.38 2.69 2.50
C TRP A 123 -16.84 2.81 2.98
N PRO A 124 -17.29 2.01 3.96
CA PRO A 124 -16.65 0.81 4.50
C PRO A 124 -16.79 -0.38 3.54
N CYS A 125 -15.73 -1.18 3.36
CA CYS A 125 -15.79 -2.29 2.40
C CYS A 125 -16.50 -3.52 3.00
N GLN A 126 -17.04 -4.37 2.13
CA GLN A 126 -17.83 -5.53 2.57
C GLN A 126 -16.99 -6.64 3.21
N HIS A 127 -15.66 -6.65 3.00
CA HIS A 127 -14.75 -7.63 3.62
C HIS A 127 -14.73 -7.52 5.16
N SER A 128 -15.02 -6.34 5.71
CA SER A 128 -15.10 -6.13 7.16
C SER A 128 -16.35 -6.74 7.82
N LYS A 129 -17.39 -7.06 7.04
CA LYS A 129 -18.69 -7.54 7.56
C LYS A 129 -18.72 -9.05 7.90
N GLN A 130 -17.69 -9.82 7.53
CA GLN A 130 -17.68 -11.27 7.78
C GLN A 130 -17.24 -11.67 9.21
N THR A 131 -16.95 -10.71 10.08
CA THR A 131 -16.60 -11.00 11.48
C THR A 131 -17.86 -10.93 12.36
N THR A 132 -18.68 -11.98 12.33
CA THR A 132 -19.69 -12.22 13.38
C THR A 132 -19.16 -13.35 14.27
N PRO A 133 -19.22 -13.24 15.62
CA PRO A 133 -18.54 -14.12 16.57
C PRO A 133 -18.90 -15.61 16.47
#